data_AF-A0A8W8LKA2-F1
#
_entry.id   AF-A0A8W8LKA2-F1
#
_cell.length_a   1.000
_cell.length_b   1.000
_cell.length_c   1.000
_cell.angle_alpha   90.00
_cell.angle_beta   90.00
_cell.angle_gamma   90.00
#
_symmetry.space_group_name_H-M   'P 1'
#
loop_
_entity.id
_entity.type
_entity.pdbx_description
1 polymer ?
#
loop_
_entity_poly.entity_id
_entity_poly.type
_entity_poly.pdbx_seq_one_letter_code
_entity_poly.pdbx_strand_id
1 'polypeptide(L)'
;TSFEKRYKVKVLENYKSGYTSPFKYSQVWIYTTTSSAACGVQLDIGKTYVITGPKRGTQLTANTCSWNVEVSALTSFQRNALRKGYYRKNCECKIRECPHNRCEQGDGCLAPYDNSFCFHQNAACKQSAYSTSCEWTPNTC
;
A
#
# COMPACT_ATOMS: atom_id res chain seq x y z
N THR A 1 17.53 4.92 23.36
CA THR A 1 16.14 5.27 23.73
C THR A 1 15.40 5.58 22.45
N SER A 2 14.44 4.76 22.02
CA SER A 2 13.64 5.06 20.82
C SER A 2 12.49 5.98 21.23
N PHE A 3 12.53 7.24 20.80
CA PHE A 3 11.45 8.19 21.04
C PHE A 3 10.32 7.88 20.07
N GLU A 4 9.21 7.37 20.60
CA GLU A 4 8.00 7.00 19.86
C GLU A 4 7.02 8.18 19.81
N LYS A 5 6.40 8.41 18.65
CA LYS A 5 5.24 9.31 18.51
C LYS A 5 4.03 8.52 18.01
N ARG A 6 2.84 8.99 18.39
CA ARG A 6 1.59 8.36 18.00
C ARG A 6 0.54 9.36 17.53
N TYR A 7 -0.24 8.96 16.54
CA TYR A 7 -1.36 9.74 16.00
C TYR A 7 -2.67 9.07 16.38
N LYS A 8 -3.61 9.83 16.95
CA LYS A 8 -5.00 9.39 17.12
C LYS A 8 -5.72 9.60 15.81
N VAL A 9 -6.24 8.53 15.20
CA VAL A 9 -6.92 8.61 13.91
C VAL A 9 -8.32 8.01 13.98
N LYS A 10 -9.24 8.54 13.17
CA LYS A 10 -10.53 7.92 12.90
C LYS A 10 -10.42 7.08 11.63
N VAL A 11 -10.74 5.80 11.71
CA VAL A 11 -10.72 4.91 10.54
C VAL A 11 -11.92 5.22 9.66
N LEU A 12 -11.69 5.66 8.42
CA LEU A 12 -12.79 5.93 7.48
C LEU A 12 -13.16 4.70 6.65
N GLU A 13 -12.17 3.87 6.33
CA GLU A 13 -12.35 2.64 5.57
C GLU A 13 -11.23 1.65 5.90
N ASN A 14 -11.52 0.35 5.85
CA ASN A 14 -10.51 -0.68 5.98
C ASN A 14 -10.50 -1.56 4.72
N TYR A 15 -9.58 -1.25 3.80
CA TYR A 15 -9.51 -1.90 2.49
C TYR A 15 -8.99 -3.35 2.53
N LYS A 16 -8.28 -3.75 3.59
CA LYS A 16 -7.61 -5.06 3.63
C LYS A 16 -8.46 -6.15 4.26
N SER A 17 -8.98 -5.92 5.46
CA SER A 17 -9.54 -7.02 6.26
C SER A 17 -11.03 -7.26 6.05
N GLY A 18 -11.75 -6.36 5.37
CA GLY A 18 -13.19 -6.48 5.10
C GLY A 18 -14.08 -6.37 6.35
N TYR A 19 -13.68 -6.96 7.48
CA TYR A 19 -14.47 -7.08 8.71
C TYR A 19 -13.64 -7.23 10.00
N THR A 20 -12.30 -7.30 9.96
CA THR A 20 -11.47 -7.41 11.18
C THR A 20 -10.68 -6.15 11.50
N SER A 21 -10.41 -5.93 12.80
CA SER A 21 -9.81 -4.71 13.38
C SER A 21 -8.63 -4.12 12.57
N PRO A 22 -8.61 -2.80 12.32
CA PRO A 22 -9.51 -1.81 12.93
C PRO A 22 -10.84 -1.67 12.18
N PHE A 23 -11.92 -1.49 12.95
CA PHE A 23 -13.26 -1.36 12.41
C PHE A 23 -13.48 0.02 11.78
N LYS A 24 -14.33 0.08 10.77
CA LYS A 24 -14.77 1.34 10.17
C LYS A 24 -15.37 2.24 11.25
N TYR A 25 -14.99 3.51 11.22
CA TYR A 25 -15.34 4.57 12.19
C TYR A 25 -14.80 4.42 13.60
N SER A 26 -14.00 3.39 13.88
CA SER A 26 -13.28 3.29 15.17
C SER A 26 -12.16 4.32 15.28
N GLN A 27 -11.80 4.67 16.51
CA GLN A 27 -10.60 5.44 16.80
C GLN A 27 -9.45 4.50 17.15
N VAL A 28 -8.29 4.71 16.52
CA VAL A 28 -7.09 3.91 16.79
C VAL A 28 -5.86 4.79 16.89
N TRP A 29 -4.79 4.21 17.44
CA TRP A 29 -3.48 4.84 17.51
C TRP A 29 -2.56 4.26 16.42
N ILE A 30 -1.95 5.14 15.64
CA ILE A 30 -0.86 4.79 14.72
C ILE A 30 0.45 5.19 15.36
N TYR A 31 1.34 4.22 15.56
CA TYR A 31 2.65 4.38 16.19
C TYR A 31 3.74 4.53 15.13
N THR A 32 4.69 5.41 15.36
CA THR A 32 5.86 5.61 14.50
C THR A 32 7.02 6.21 15.29
N THR A 33 8.23 6.14 14.76
CA THR A 33 9.39 6.77 15.39
C THR A 33 9.32 8.29 15.23
N THR A 34 9.89 9.04 16.18
CA THR A 34 9.92 10.51 16.11
C THR A 34 10.85 11.04 15.02
N SER A 35 11.94 10.33 14.72
CA SER A 35 12.96 10.74 13.78
C SER A 35 12.73 10.16 12.39
N SER A 36 12.80 11.02 11.36
CA SER A 36 12.76 10.60 9.96
C SER A 36 13.93 9.67 9.59
N ALA A 37 15.11 9.87 10.19
CA ALA A 37 16.27 9.00 10.00
C ALA A 37 16.06 7.57 10.53
N ALA A 38 15.10 7.39 11.44
CA ALA A 38 14.65 6.09 11.93
C ALA A 38 13.32 5.66 11.28
N CYS A 39 13.08 6.11 10.04
CA CYS A 39 11.89 5.86 9.25
C CYS A 39 10.57 6.38 9.87
N GLY A 40 10.65 7.44 10.66
CA GLY A 40 9.50 8.06 11.32
C GLY A 40 8.62 8.84 10.36
N VAL A 41 7.32 8.58 10.37
CA VAL A 41 6.35 9.24 9.48
C VAL A 41 5.88 10.55 10.09
N GLN A 42 5.79 11.62 9.30
CA GLN A 42 5.09 12.83 9.69
C GLN A 42 3.71 12.86 9.01
N LEU A 43 2.64 12.91 9.80
CA LEU A 43 1.27 13.06 9.31
C LEU A 43 0.72 14.41 9.75
N ASP A 44 0.13 15.14 8.81
CA ASP A 44 -0.54 16.41 9.11
C ASP A 44 -1.93 16.19 9.67
N ILE A 45 -2.24 16.90 10.77
CA ILE A 45 -3.54 16.84 11.42
C ILE A 45 -4.61 17.45 10.50
N GLY A 46 -5.76 16.78 10.43
CA GLY A 46 -6.89 17.20 9.57
C GLY A 46 -6.83 16.69 8.13
N LYS A 47 -5.72 16.07 7.72
CA LYS A 47 -5.60 15.40 6.41
C LYS A 47 -6.07 13.95 6.48
N THR A 48 -6.45 13.40 5.32
CA THR A 48 -6.88 12.00 5.19
C THR A 48 -5.86 11.22 4.39
N TYR A 49 -5.44 10.07 4.91
CA TYR A 49 -4.39 9.24 4.33
C TYR A 49 -4.86 7.81 4.09
N VAL A 50 -4.31 7.17 3.07
CA VAL A 50 -4.18 5.71 3.04
C VAL A 50 -2.89 5.38 3.80
N ILE A 51 -3.03 4.61 4.87
CA ILE A 51 -1.91 4.18 5.72
C ILE A 51 -1.78 2.67 5.62
N THR A 52 -0.58 2.20 5.31
CA THR A 52 -0.23 0.79 5.34
C THR A 52 0.89 0.56 6.33
N GLY A 53 0.94 -0.64 6.91
CA GLY A 53 2.00 -1.01 7.81
C GLY A 53 1.69 -2.25 8.62
N PRO A 54 2.66 -2.72 9.42
CA PRO A 54 2.48 -3.90 10.23
C PRO A 54 1.57 -3.63 11.43
N LYS A 55 0.82 -4.66 11.79
CA LYS A 55 0.10 -4.76 13.05
C LYS A 55 0.89 -5.68 13.98
N ARG A 56 1.43 -5.16 15.08
CA ARG A 56 2.16 -5.91 16.10
C ARG A 56 1.27 -6.02 17.34
N GLY A 57 0.63 -7.18 17.54
CA GLY A 57 -0.42 -7.33 18.55
C GLY A 57 -1.60 -6.39 18.27
N THR A 58 -1.85 -5.45 19.18
CA THR A 58 -2.88 -4.41 19.03
C THR A 58 -2.36 -3.11 18.40
N GLN A 59 -1.04 -2.98 18.25
CA GLN A 59 -0.41 -1.75 17.76
C GLN A 59 -0.35 -1.72 16.24
N LEU A 60 -0.92 -0.68 15.64
CA LEU A 60 -0.77 -0.36 14.23
C LEU A 60 0.44 0.57 14.08
N THR A 61 1.39 0.18 13.24
CA THR A 61 2.63 0.95 13.06
C THR A 61 2.73 1.47 11.63
N ALA A 62 3.34 2.65 11.47
CA ALA A 62 3.66 3.23 10.17
C ALA A 62 5.13 3.64 10.14
N ASN A 63 5.77 3.48 8.98
CA ASN A 63 7.13 3.94 8.70
C ASN A 63 7.20 4.53 7.30
N THR A 64 8.25 5.31 7.01
CA THR A 64 8.43 5.99 5.71
C THR A 64 8.61 5.05 4.53
N CYS A 65 8.93 3.77 4.76
CA CYS A 65 9.02 2.75 3.71
C CYS A 65 7.65 2.16 3.34
N SER A 66 6.61 2.43 4.13
CA SER A 66 5.25 1.97 3.86
C SER A 66 4.49 2.99 3.02
N TRP A 67 3.41 2.55 2.37
CA TRP A 67 2.54 3.45 1.61
C TRP A 67 1.67 4.27 2.58
N ASN A 68 2.05 5.53 2.79
CA ASN A 68 1.36 6.52 3.63
C ASN A 68 1.07 7.77 2.80
N VAL A 69 0.03 7.70 1.96
CA VAL A 69 -0.24 8.73 0.96
C VAL A 69 -1.52 9.48 1.29
N GLU A 70 -1.55 10.80 1.06
CA GLU A 70 -2.79 11.55 1.15
C GLU A 70 -3.81 11.04 0.12
N VAL A 71 -5.08 10.94 0.52
CA VAL A 71 -6.17 10.46 -0.35
C VAL A 71 -6.35 11.34 -1.59
N SER A 72 -6.04 12.63 -1.47
CA SER A 72 -6.05 13.60 -2.58
C SER A 72 -5.03 13.25 -3.67
N ALA A 73 -3.88 12.69 -3.31
CA ALA A 73 -2.77 12.35 -4.21
C ALA A 73 -2.94 10.99 -4.90
N LEU A 74 -3.94 10.18 -4.50
CA LEU A 74 -4.23 8.91 -5.17
C LEU A 74 -4.67 9.14 -6.62
N THR A 75 -4.22 8.28 -7.52
CA THR A 75 -4.77 8.23 -8.88
C THR A 75 -6.20 7.68 -8.88
N SER A 76 -6.95 7.94 -9.97
CA SER A 76 -8.26 7.33 -10.17
C SER A 76 -8.20 5.80 -10.17
N PHE A 77 -7.12 5.23 -10.71
CA PHE A 77 -6.88 3.79 -10.68
C PHE A 77 -6.70 3.28 -9.25
N GLN A 78 -5.78 3.86 -8.47
CA GLN A 78 -5.51 3.44 -7.08
C GLN A 78 -6.76 3.52 -6.20
N ARG A 79 -7.54 4.61 -6.32
CA ARG A 79 -8.83 4.74 -5.62
C ARG A 79 -9.79 3.63 -6.00
N ASN A 80 -9.90 3.32 -7.30
CA ASN A 80 -10.77 2.25 -7.79
C ASN A 80 -10.29 0.88 -7.30
N ALA A 81 -9.00 0.59 -7.42
CA ALA A 81 -8.37 -0.66 -7.02
C ALA A 81 -8.53 -0.94 -5.52
N LEU A 82 -8.35 0.06 -4.66
CA LEU A 82 -8.65 -0.04 -3.24
C LEU A 82 -10.13 -0.37 -2.98
N ARG A 83 -11.05 0.39 -3.58
CA ARG A 83 -12.50 0.24 -3.37
C ARG A 83 -13.04 -1.10 -3.89
N LYS A 84 -12.59 -1.54 -5.05
CA LYS A 84 -13.02 -2.80 -5.69
C LYS A 84 -12.25 -4.02 -5.15
N GLY A 85 -11.21 -3.78 -4.37
CA GLY A 85 -10.38 -4.80 -3.77
C GLY A 85 -9.48 -5.51 -4.78
N TYR A 86 -9.00 -4.82 -5.80
CA TYR A 86 -8.06 -5.41 -6.77
C TYR A 86 -6.77 -5.82 -6.06
N TYR A 87 -6.20 -4.94 -5.24
CA TYR A 87 -5.00 -5.25 -4.48
C TYR A 87 -5.21 -6.42 -3.51
N ARG A 88 -6.31 -6.42 -2.73
CA ARG A 88 -6.55 -7.50 -1.74
C ARG A 88 -6.82 -8.88 -2.36
N LYS A 89 -7.44 -8.92 -3.56
CA LYS A 89 -7.83 -10.19 -4.22
C LYS A 89 -6.69 -10.85 -4.96
N ASN A 90 -5.63 -10.11 -5.26
CA ASN A 90 -4.53 -10.57 -6.11
C ASN A 90 -3.18 -10.58 -5.36
N CYS A 91 -3.19 -10.68 -4.02
CA CYS A 91 -1.96 -10.70 -3.22
C CYS A 91 -1.03 -11.88 -3.55
N GLU A 92 -1.56 -12.97 -4.12
CA GLU A 92 -0.75 -14.11 -4.58
C GLU A 92 0.11 -13.77 -5.79
N CYS A 93 -0.28 -12.75 -6.56
CA CYS A 93 0.49 -12.25 -7.68
C CYS A 93 1.58 -11.29 -7.22
N LYS A 94 2.84 -11.70 -7.38
CA LYS A 94 4.00 -10.89 -7.04
C LYS A 94 4.27 -9.84 -8.13
N ILE A 95 4.58 -8.63 -7.69
CA ILE A 95 5.20 -7.62 -8.55
C ILE A 95 6.71 -7.82 -8.43
N ARG A 96 7.37 -7.92 -9.58
CA ARG A 96 8.84 -8.01 -9.67
C ARG A 96 9.37 -6.66 -10.10
N GLU A 97 10.19 -6.06 -9.25
CA GLU A 97 10.89 -4.83 -9.59
C GLU A 97 12.12 -5.13 -10.44
N CYS A 98 12.49 -4.19 -11.31
CA CYS A 98 13.70 -4.29 -12.12
C CYS A 98 14.64 -3.10 -11.88
N PRO A 99 15.25 -2.96 -10.69
CA PRO A 99 16.13 -1.83 -10.41
C PRO A 99 17.37 -1.86 -11.32
N HIS A 100 17.69 -0.74 -11.97
CA HIS A 100 18.83 -0.60 -12.88
C HIS A 100 18.89 -1.70 -13.96
N ASN A 101 17.73 -2.09 -14.50
CA ASN A 101 17.59 -3.14 -15.52
C ASN A 101 18.10 -4.53 -15.09
N ARG A 102 18.24 -4.78 -13.78
CA ARG A 102 18.53 -6.10 -13.20
C ARG A 102 17.24 -6.73 -12.71
N CYS A 103 16.55 -7.42 -13.60
CA CYS A 103 15.23 -7.97 -13.32
C CYS A 103 15.34 -9.32 -12.60
N GLU A 104 14.57 -9.51 -11.54
CA GLU A 104 14.37 -10.82 -10.94
C GLU A 104 13.70 -11.76 -11.94
N GLN A 105 14.17 -13.00 -12.05
CA GLN A 105 13.50 -14.05 -12.81
C GLN A 105 12.38 -14.67 -11.97
N GLY A 106 11.28 -15.09 -12.61
CA GLY A 106 10.21 -15.84 -11.95
C GLY A 106 8.80 -15.39 -12.31
N ASP A 107 7.83 -15.99 -11.63
CA ASP A 107 6.40 -15.72 -11.83
C ASP A 107 6.00 -14.36 -11.25
N GLY A 108 5.00 -13.74 -11.87
CA GLY A 108 4.51 -12.42 -11.47
C GLY A 108 4.73 -11.35 -12.53
N CYS A 109 4.22 -10.15 -12.25
CA CYS A 109 4.26 -9.04 -13.19
C CYS A 109 5.55 -8.25 -13.02
N LEU A 110 6.31 -8.12 -14.10
CA LEU A 110 7.53 -7.32 -14.13
C LEU A 110 7.19 -5.84 -14.29
N ALA A 111 7.62 -5.00 -13.35
CA ALA A 111 7.63 -3.54 -13.49
C ALA A 111 8.99 -3.11 -14.08
N PRO A 112 9.04 -2.62 -15.34
CA PRO A 112 10.27 -2.16 -15.96
C PRO A 112 10.85 -0.95 -15.21
N TYR A 113 12.18 -0.81 -15.15
CA TYR A 113 12.83 0.30 -14.46
C TYR A 113 12.32 1.67 -14.95
N ASP A 114 12.33 1.86 -16.28
CA ASP A 114 12.08 3.15 -16.93
C ASP A 114 10.63 3.64 -16.79
N ASN A 115 9.70 2.73 -16.48
CA ASN A 115 8.26 3.04 -16.38
C ASN A 115 7.58 2.46 -15.14
N SER A 116 8.35 2.05 -14.12
CA SER A 116 7.83 1.41 -12.89
C SER A 116 6.78 2.28 -12.21
N PHE A 117 7.01 3.60 -12.19
CA PHE A 117 6.09 4.58 -11.65
C PHE A 117 4.68 4.50 -12.26
N CYS A 118 4.57 4.31 -13.59
CA CYS A 118 3.29 4.17 -14.24
C CYS A 118 2.55 2.92 -13.73
N PHE A 119 3.24 1.78 -13.61
CA PHE A 119 2.65 0.54 -13.12
C PHE A 119 2.17 0.67 -11.66
N HIS A 120 2.96 1.30 -10.78
CA HIS A 120 2.56 1.55 -9.38
C HIS A 120 1.34 2.46 -9.24
N GLN A 121 1.14 3.36 -10.20
CA GLN A 121 0.07 4.35 -10.17
C GLN A 121 -1.19 3.91 -10.90
N ASN A 122 -1.04 3.17 -11.99
CA ASN A 122 -2.11 2.97 -12.96
C ASN A 122 -2.38 1.50 -13.27
N ALA A 123 -1.63 0.56 -12.71
CA ALA A 123 -1.80 -0.87 -12.96
C ALA A 123 -1.95 -1.69 -11.66
N ALA A 124 -2.49 -2.90 -11.80
CA ALA A 124 -2.46 -3.92 -10.76
C ALA A 124 -2.02 -5.24 -11.38
N CYS A 125 -1.17 -5.97 -10.67
CA CYS A 125 -0.82 -7.34 -11.03
C CYS A 125 -1.95 -8.27 -10.56
N LYS A 126 -2.54 -9.02 -11.47
CA LYS A 126 -3.68 -9.90 -11.20
C LYS A 126 -3.49 -11.27 -11.81
N GLN A 127 -4.19 -12.27 -11.29
CA GLN A 127 -4.22 -13.58 -11.92
C GLN A 127 -4.93 -13.49 -13.26
N SER A 128 -4.37 -14.13 -14.29
CA SER A 128 -4.99 -14.24 -15.61
C SER A 128 -6.32 -14.97 -15.51
N ALA A 129 -7.27 -14.60 -16.37
CA ALA A 129 -8.53 -15.32 -16.49
C ALA A 129 -8.37 -16.67 -17.23
N TYR A 130 -7.26 -16.85 -17.95
CA TYR A 130 -7.04 -17.96 -18.87
C TYR A 130 -5.90 -18.90 -18.44
N SER A 131 -5.11 -18.51 -17.45
CA SER A 131 -3.95 -19.26 -16.98
C SER A 131 -3.73 -19.07 -15.48
N THR A 132 -2.85 -19.88 -14.91
CA THR A 132 -2.39 -19.71 -13.52
C THR A 132 -1.37 -18.58 -13.36
N SER A 133 -0.93 -17.95 -14.46
CA SER A 133 0.05 -16.87 -14.44
C SER A 133 -0.57 -15.54 -14.02
N CYS A 134 0.28 -14.60 -13.61
CA CYS A 134 -0.12 -13.24 -13.29
C CYS A 134 0.23 -12.29 -14.43
N GLU A 135 -0.65 -11.34 -14.69
CA GLU A 135 -0.52 -10.32 -15.73
C GLU A 135 -0.90 -8.94 -15.18
N TRP A 136 -0.32 -7.90 -15.78
CA TRP A 136 -0.79 -6.55 -15.53
C TRP A 136 -2.23 -6.38 -16.04
N THR A 137 -2.97 -5.46 -15.43
CA THR A 137 -4.27 -5.04 -15.97
C THR A 137 -4.13 -4.59 -17.43
N PRO A 138 -5.11 -4.86 -18.31
CA PRO A 138 -5.03 -4.40 -19.70
C PRO A 138 -5.04 -2.88 -19.82
N ASN A 139 -4.42 -2.35 -20.87
CA ASN A 139 -4.36 -0.91 -21.19
C ASN A 139 -3.73 -0.05 -20.09
N THR A 140 -2.81 -0.61 -19.29
CA THR A 140 -2.11 0.13 -18.23
C THR A 140 -0.61 0.03 -18.44
N CYS A 141 -0.02 1.11 -18.95
CA CYS A 141 1.42 1.23 -19.18
C CYS A 141 1.99 0.14 -20.11
#